data_AF-A0A0M9GQ74-F1
#
_entry.id   AF-A0A0M9GQ74-F1
#
_cell.length_a   1.000
_cell.length_b   1.000
_cell.length_c   1.000
_cell.angle_alpha   90.00
_cell.angle_beta   90.00
_cell.angle_gamma   90.00
#
_symmetry.space_group_name_H-M   'P 1'
#
loop_
_entity.id
_entity.type
_entity.pdbx_description
1 polymer ?
#
loop_
_entity_poly.entity_id
_entity_poly.type
_entity_poly.pdbx_seq_one_letter_code
_entity_poly.pdbx_strand_id
1 'polypeptide(L)'
;MNLFDDIDLLYLLREFDRAYRLAPYGGSAAIRTHMRRVRDRISRSMKDNPLVETIAPASVPVTAHLARALDNGFQDSSESFVRATKKIADRLFWQFGYDKISPTLAKKYGYADILGPSGFVKADDLALGFVLFAPGSVYPTHKHDGITESYIVLSGACSQNDIGVFRSPSMIFNAAGATHTIRTSSTEPVLLAYAWTAEPQDLAAHKMTFTRKRKKV
;
A
#
# COMPACT_ATOMS: atom_id res chain seq x y z
N MET A 1 -11.31 -12.56 -18.20
CA MET A 1 -10.21 -11.74 -18.76
C MET A 1 -8.97 -12.09 -17.97
N ASN A 2 -7.88 -12.49 -18.63
CA ASN A 2 -6.63 -12.77 -17.92
C ASN A 2 -5.84 -11.47 -17.72
N LEU A 3 -4.81 -11.49 -16.87
CA LEU A 3 -3.99 -10.33 -16.57
C LEU A 3 -3.40 -9.65 -17.82
N PHE A 4 -2.98 -10.42 -18.82
CA PHE A 4 -2.41 -9.86 -20.06
C PHE A 4 -3.44 -9.19 -20.97
N ASP A 5 -4.72 -9.49 -20.79
CA ASP A 5 -5.81 -8.81 -21.48
C ASP A 5 -6.14 -7.48 -20.78
N ASP A 6 -5.87 -7.37 -19.48
CA ASP A 6 -6.03 -6.15 -18.68
C ASP A 6 -4.75 -5.32 -18.66
N ILE A 7 -4.54 -4.58 -19.74
CA ILE A 7 -3.30 -3.84 -19.99
C ILE A 7 -3.00 -2.80 -18.89
N ASP A 8 -4.02 -2.15 -18.32
CA ASP A 8 -3.83 -1.17 -17.26
C ASP A 8 -3.35 -1.83 -15.95
N LEU A 9 -3.93 -2.98 -15.56
CA LEU A 9 -3.43 -3.75 -14.41
C LEU A 9 -2.03 -4.32 -14.66
N LEU A 10 -1.77 -4.82 -15.87
CA LEU A 10 -0.45 -5.34 -16.22
C LEU A 10 0.63 -4.25 -16.09
N TYR A 11 0.38 -3.06 -16.62
CA TYR A 11 1.32 -1.94 -16.46
C TYR A 11 1.46 -1.51 -15.01
N LEU A 12 0.38 -1.52 -14.23
CA LEU A 12 0.48 -1.19 -12.82
C LEU A 12 1.39 -2.18 -12.05
N LEU A 13 1.24 -3.49 -12.29
CA LEU A 13 2.12 -4.49 -11.67
C LEU A 13 3.58 -4.33 -12.10
N ARG A 14 3.84 -3.87 -13.33
CA ARG A 14 5.19 -3.52 -13.78
C ARG A 14 5.76 -2.30 -13.05
N GLU A 15 4.95 -1.32 -12.71
CA GLU A 15 5.38 -0.18 -11.88
C GLU A 15 5.74 -0.61 -10.46
N PHE A 16 4.99 -1.54 -9.87
CA PHE A 16 5.39 -2.19 -8.62
C PHE A 16 6.74 -2.91 -8.78
N ASP A 17 6.92 -3.80 -9.77
CA ASP A 17 8.21 -4.49 -9.97
C ASP A 17 9.37 -3.51 -10.13
N ARG A 18 9.18 -2.49 -10.98
CA ARG A 18 10.18 -1.44 -11.25
C ARG A 18 10.55 -0.70 -9.97
N ALA A 19 9.57 -0.30 -9.15
CA ALA A 19 9.83 0.42 -7.91
C ALA A 19 10.65 -0.42 -6.92
N TYR A 20 10.33 -1.70 -6.74
CA TYR A 20 11.11 -2.62 -5.90
C TYR A 20 12.46 -3.03 -6.49
N ARG A 21 12.67 -2.81 -7.80
CA ARG A 21 13.94 -3.09 -8.48
C ARG A 21 14.92 -1.94 -8.36
N LEU A 22 14.42 -0.72 -8.39
CA LEU A 22 15.23 0.50 -8.43
C LEU A 22 15.39 1.17 -7.06
N ALA A 23 14.48 0.92 -6.11
CA ALA A 23 14.58 1.52 -4.79
C ALA A 23 15.89 1.11 -4.08
N PRO A 24 16.55 2.04 -3.36
CA PRO A 24 17.71 1.71 -2.56
C PRO A 24 17.29 0.99 -1.27
N TYR A 25 18.02 -0.05 -0.88
CA TYR A 25 17.80 -0.76 0.40
C TYR A 25 18.67 -0.20 1.55
N GLY A 26 19.44 0.87 1.30
CA GLY A 26 20.22 1.58 2.32
C GLY A 26 21.24 0.71 3.08
N GLY A 27 21.74 -0.37 2.48
CA GLY A 27 22.65 -1.32 3.13
C GLY A 27 21.96 -2.39 4.01
N SER A 28 20.64 -2.31 4.23
CA SER A 28 19.91 -3.28 5.05
C SER A 28 19.65 -4.61 4.34
N ALA A 29 20.15 -5.70 4.90
CA ALA A 29 19.91 -7.05 4.39
C ALA A 29 18.44 -7.47 4.49
N ALA A 30 17.73 -7.05 5.53
CA ALA A 30 16.30 -7.33 5.71
C ALA A 30 15.45 -6.68 4.61
N ILE A 31 15.70 -5.38 4.35
CA ILE A 31 15.01 -4.64 3.29
C ILE A 31 15.31 -5.28 1.93
N ARG A 32 16.59 -5.54 1.62
CA ARG A 32 16.99 -6.19 0.36
C ARG A 32 16.30 -7.54 0.16
N THR A 33 16.15 -8.33 1.23
CA THR A 33 15.49 -9.64 1.18
C THR A 33 14.00 -9.51 0.91
N HIS A 34 13.32 -8.59 1.61
CA HIS A 34 11.90 -8.31 1.38
C HIS A 34 11.65 -7.82 -0.05
N MET A 35 12.43 -6.85 -0.53
CA MET A 35 12.31 -6.34 -1.90
C MET A 35 12.51 -7.42 -2.95
N ARG A 36 13.45 -8.35 -2.73
CA ARG A 36 13.62 -9.53 -3.60
C ARG A 36 12.37 -10.39 -3.60
N ARG A 37 11.82 -10.73 -2.43
CA ARG A 37 10.60 -11.54 -2.31
C ARG A 37 9.42 -10.90 -3.06
N VAL A 38 9.23 -9.58 -2.91
CA VAL A 38 8.17 -8.85 -3.62
C VAL A 38 8.35 -8.98 -5.14
N ARG A 39 9.55 -8.71 -5.69
CA ARG A 39 9.82 -8.84 -7.14
C ARG A 39 9.63 -10.25 -7.66
N ASP A 40 10.11 -11.25 -6.93
CA ASP A 40 10.00 -12.65 -7.33
C ASP A 40 8.51 -13.06 -7.37
N ARG A 41 7.71 -12.63 -6.39
CA ARG A 41 6.26 -12.89 -6.31
C ARG A 41 5.48 -12.16 -7.41
N ILE A 42 5.78 -10.89 -7.70
CA ILE A 42 5.21 -10.16 -8.83
C ILE A 42 5.55 -10.85 -10.15
N SER A 43 6.81 -11.23 -10.34
CA SER A 43 7.27 -11.91 -11.57
C SER A 43 6.57 -13.25 -11.76
N ARG A 44 6.36 -14.02 -10.69
CA ARG A 44 5.57 -15.27 -10.73
C ARG A 44 4.13 -14.99 -11.15
N SER A 45 3.44 -14.08 -10.47
CA SER A 45 2.05 -13.74 -10.78
C SER A 45 1.86 -13.26 -12.22
N MET A 46 2.75 -12.40 -12.73
CA MET A 46 2.71 -11.97 -14.13
C MET A 46 2.97 -13.12 -15.11
N LYS A 47 3.87 -14.06 -14.78
CA LYS A 47 4.15 -15.23 -15.63
C LYS A 47 2.96 -16.19 -15.68
N ASP A 48 2.29 -16.39 -14.55
CA ASP A 48 1.14 -17.29 -14.44
C ASP A 48 -0.09 -16.74 -15.18
N ASN A 49 -0.11 -15.42 -15.45
CA ASN A 49 -1.17 -14.73 -16.20
C ASN A 49 -2.58 -15.10 -15.69
N PRO A 50 -2.86 -14.92 -14.39
CA PRO A 50 -4.09 -15.40 -13.77
C PRO A 50 -5.31 -14.65 -14.32
N LEU A 51 -6.49 -15.20 -14.03
CA LEU A 51 -7.75 -14.50 -14.22
C LEU A 51 -7.78 -13.23 -13.36
N VAL A 52 -8.34 -12.16 -13.93
CA VAL A 52 -8.62 -10.90 -13.24
C VAL A 52 -10.04 -10.95 -12.70
N GLU A 53 -10.18 -10.76 -11.40
CA GLU A 53 -11.48 -10.63 -10.75
C GLU A 53 -12.17 -9.32 -11.11
N THR A 54 -13.49 -9.39 -11.27
CA THR A 54 -14.31 -8.19 -11.35
C THR A 54 -14.77 -7.80 -9.95
N ILE A 55 -14.25 -6.69 -9.44
CA ILE A 55 -14.62 -6.13 -8.15
C ILE A 55 -15.43 -4.86 -8.42
N ALA A 56 -16.61 -4.75 -7.80
CA ALA A 56 -17.41 -3.54 -7.89
C ALA A 56 -16.64 -2.38 -7.23
N PRO A 57 -16.39 -1.25 -7.91
CA PRO A 57 -15.68 -0.13 -7.31
C PRO A 57 -16.42 0.42 -6.09
N ALA A 58 -15.67 0.93 -5.12
CA ALA A 58 -16.23 1.56 -3.93
C ALA A 58 -15.37 2.73 -3.49
N SER A 59 -16.00 3.72 -2.87
CA SER A 59 -15.34 4.89 -2.31
C SER A 59 -15.56 4.97 -0.82
N VAL A 60 -14.58 5.57 -0.13
CA VAL A 60 -14.70 6.02 1.26
C VAL A 60 -14.36 7.51 1.31
N PRO A 61 -14.70 8.28 2.37
CA PRO A 61 -14.58 9.74 2.35
C PRO A 61 -13.19 10.27 1.95
N VAL A 62 -12.11 9.56 2.28
CA VAL A 62 -10.74 9.99 1.94
C VAL A 62 -10.49 10.05 0.42
N THR A 63 -11.24 9.30 -0.39
CA THR A 63 -11.01 9.23 -1.85
C THR A 63 -11.28 10.55 -2.56
N ALA A 64 -11.97 11.49 -1.90
CA ALA A 64 -12.08 12.88 -2.36
C ALA A 64 -10.70 13.56 -2.55
N HIS A 65 -9.65 13.07 -1.86
CA HIS A 65 -8.29 13.55 -1.99
C HIS A 65 -7.45 12.82 -3.05
N LEU A 66 -7.97 11.75 -3.68
CA LEU A 66 -7.18 10.90 -4.57
C LEU A 66 -6.65 11.69 -5.78
N ALA A 67 -7.49 12.52 -6.40
CA ALA A 67 -7.07 13.35 -7.53
C ALA A 67 -5.88 14.25 -7.17
N ARG A 68 -5.95 14.96 -6.03
CA ARG A 68 -4.85 15.80 -5.53
C ARG A 68 -3.59 14.98 -5.25
N ALA A 69 -3.73 13.80 -4.66
CA ALA A 69 -2.59 12.93 -4.38
C ALA A 69 -1.91 12.43 -5.67
N LEU A 70 -2.68 12.12 -6.72
CA LEU A 70 -2.13 11.75 -8.03
C LEU A 70 -1.45 12.94 -8.70
N ASP A 71 -2.05 14.13 -8.64
CA ASP A 71 -1.49 15.35 -9.22
C ASP A 71 -0.13 15.71 -8.58
N ASN A 72 -0.02 15.59 -7.26
CA ASN A 72 1.26 15.78 -6.56
C ASN A 72 2.31 14.77 -7.03
N GLY A 73 1.92 13.50 -7.24
CA GLY A 73 2.83 12.46 -7.70
C GLY A 73 3.33 12.65 -9.14
N PHE A 74 2.63 13.42 -9.97
CA PHE A 74 3.11 13.77 -11.32
C PHE A 74 4.32 14.70 -11.31
N GLN A 75 4.62 15.34 -10.17
CA GLN A 75 5.74 16.27 -10.03
C GLN A 75 6.99 15.59 -9.44
N ASP A 76 6.88 14.32 -9.06
CA ASP A 76 7.94 13.54 -8.40
C ASP A 76 8.46 12.40 -9.30
N SER A 77 9.54 11.74 -8.88
CA SER A 77 10.10 10.58 -9.58
C SER A 77 9.21 9.32 -9.58
N SER A 78 8.06 9.38 -8.89
CA SER A 78 6.99 8.36 -8.93
C SER A 78 5.97 8.61 -10.05
N GLU A 79 6.20 9.55 -10.96
CA GLU A 79 5.27 9.95 -12.03
C GLU A 79 4.73 8.76 -12.84
N SER A 80 5.60 7.85 -13.30
CA SER A 80 5.18 6.68 -14.08
C SER A 80 4.21 5.79 -13.30
N PHE A 81 4.50 5.57 -12.01
CA PHE A 81 3.66 4.80 -11.12
C PHE A 81 2.29 5.45 -10.95
N VAL A 82 2.23 6.74 -10.60
CA VAL A 82 0.94 7.41 -10.42
C VAL A 82 0.14 7.54 -11.72
N ARG A 83 0.80 7.62 -12.88
CA ARG A 83 0.13 7.57 -14.20
C ARG A 83 -0.55 6.22 -14.42
N ALA A 84 0.13 5.11 -14.11
CA ALA A 84 -0.49 3.77 -14.17
C ALA A 84 -1.62 3.63 -13.15
N THR A 85 -1.42 4.10 -11.91
CA THR A 85 -2.47 4.10 -10.88
C THR A 85 -3.71 4.88 -11.32
N LYS A 86 -3.53 6.05 -11.96
CA LYS A 86 -4.65 6.87 -12.46
C LYS A 86 -5.51 6.13 -13.49
N LYS A 87 -4.94 5.22 -14.29
CA LYS A 87 -5.70 4.45 -15.29
C LYS A 87 -6.68 3.45 -14.69
N ILE A 88 -6.43 3.01 -13.46
CA ILE A 88 -7.31 2.07 -12.76
C ILE A 88 -8.07 2.72 -11.60
N ALA A 89 -7.91 4.02 -11.36
CA ALA A 89 -8.44 4.69 -10.16
C ALA A 89 -9.96 4.47 -9.99
N ASP A 90 -10.68 4.50 -11.11
CA ASP A 90 -12.13 4.36 -11.24
C ASP A 90 -12.62 2.94 -10.91
N ARG A 91 -11.69 1.97 -10.91
CA ARG A 91 -11.95 0.55 -10.65
C ARG A 91 -11.74 0.18 -9.18
N LEU A 92 -11.02 1.02 -8.43
CA LEU A 92 -10.57 0.70 -7.08
C LEU A 92 -11.75 0.48 -6.13
N PHE A 93 -11.66 -0.58 -5.34
CA PHE A 93 -12.52 -0.81 -4.19
C PHE A 93 -11.81 -0.28 -2.94
N TRP A 94 -12.18 0.93 -2.53
CA TRP A 94 -11.64 1.55 -1.31
C TRP A 94 -12.42 1.08 -0.08
N GLN A 95 -11.68 0.71 0.96
CA GLN A 95 -12.22 0.18 2.22
C GLN A 95 -11.38 0.58 3.44
N PHE A 96 -11.87 0.23 4.64
CA PHE A 96 -11.20 0.53 5.91
C PHE A 96 -10.46 -0.65 6.53
N GLY A 97 -10.94 -1.89 6.34
CA GLY A 97 -10.23 -3.09 6.76
C GLY A 97 -10.21 -3.36 8.27
N TYR A 98 -10.89 -2.52 9.04
CA TYR A 98 -11.09 -2.66 10.47
C TYR A 98 -12.56 -2.95 10.78
N ASP A 99 -12.83 -3.90 11.67
CA ASP A 99 -14.19 -4.16 12.18
C ASP A 99 -14.79 -2.93 12.87
N LYS A 100 -13.94 -2.11 13.50
CA LYS A 100 -14.33 -0.87 14.18
C LYS A 100 -13.32 0.24 13.87
N ILE A 101 -13.79 1.28 13.20
CA ILE A 101 -13.01 2.48 12.88
C ILE A 101 -13.60 3.71 13.58
N SER A 102 -12.74 4.61 14.08
CA SER A 102 -13.22 5.85 14.68
C SER A 102 -13.81 6.79 13.60
N PRO A 103 -14.83 7.61 13.92
CA PRO A 103 -15.39 8.55 12.95
C PRO A 103 -14.36 9.53 12.37
N THR A 104 -13.34 9.89 13.16
CA THR A 104 -12.25 10.76 12.72
C THR A 104 -11.36 10.06 11.69
N LEU A 105 -10.99 8.79 11.92
CA LEU A 105 -10.13 8.06 10.99
C LEU A 105 -10.88 7.68 9.71
N ALA A 106 -12.17 7.33 9.81
CA ALA A 106 -13.03 7.00 8.66
C ALA A 106 -13.13 8.14 7.64
N LYS A 107 -12.93 9.41 8.06
CA LYS A 107 -12.88 10.57 7.16
C LYS A 107 -11.52 10.76 6.47
N LYS A 108 -10.47 10.12 6.98
CA LYS A 108 -9.08 10.48 6.71
C LYS A 108 -8.22 9.36 6.14
N TYR A 109 -8.75 8.14 6.07
CA TYR A 109 -8.02 6.95 5.69
C TYR A 109 -8.86 6.01 4.84
N GLY A 110 -8.18 5.29 3.96
CA GLY A 110 -8.71 4.17 3.20
C GLY A 110 -7.58 3.47 2.47
N TYR A 111 -7.79 2.21 2.13
CA TYR A 111 -6.88 1.43 1.30
C TYR A 111 -7.64 0.68 0.21
N ALA A 112 -6.93 0.26 -0.82
CA ALA A 112 -7.46 -0.53 -1.92
C ALA A 112 -6.44 -1.60 -2.35
N ASP A 113 -6.91 -2.83 -2.54
CA ASP A 113 -6.08 -3.98 -2.92
C ASP A 113 -6.03 -4.12 -4.44
N ILE A 114 -4.83 -4.36 -4.96
CA ILE A 114 -4.59 -4.63 -6.39
C ILE A 114 -4.33 -6.10 -6.63
N LEU A 115 -3.41 -6.66 -5.85
CA LEU A 115 -3.00 -8.05 -5.90
C LEU A 115 -3.05 -8.62 -4.49
N GLY A 116 -3.47 -9.87 -4.36
CA GLY A 116 -3.60 -10.57 -3.07
C GLY A 116 -4.95 -11.27 -2.92
N PRO A 117 -5.26 -11.81 -1.73
CA PRO A 117 -6.49 -12.60 -1.54
C PRO A 117 -7.76 -11.83 -1.89
N SER A 118 -7.76 -10.52 -1.64
CA SER A 118 -8.89 -9.60 -1.89
C SER A 118 -8.71 -8.70 -3.11
N GLY A 119 -7.58 -8.80 -3.82
CA GLY A 119 -7.29 -7.97 -4.99
C GLY A 119 -7.94 -8.46 -6.29
N PHE A 120 -7.79 -7.65 -7.35
CA PHE A 120 -8.16 -8.01 -8.72
C PHE A 120 -7.36 -9.23 -9.20
N VAL A 121 -6.08 -9.27 -8.85
CA VAL A 121 -5.16 -10.37 -9.20
C VAL A 121 -4.96 -11.23 -7.96
N LYS A 122 -5.41 -12.49 -8.01
CA LYS A 122 -5.26 -13.39 -6.86
C LYS A 122 -3.81 -13.81 -6.64
N ALA A 123 -3.40 -13.70 -5.38
CA ALA A 123 -2.16 -14.23 -4.85
C ALA A 123 -2.37 -14.56 -3.37
N ASP A 124 -1.69 -15.59 -2.89
CA ASP A 124 -1.79 -16.08 -1.52
C ASP A 124 -0.59 -15.65 -0.66
N ASP A 125 0.56 -15.40 -1.28
CA ASP A 125 1.80 -15.05 -0.60
C ASP A 125 2.22 -13.56 -0.77
N LEU A 126 1.51 -12.78 -1.57
CA LEU A 126 1.78 -11.36 -1.78
C LEU A 126 0.47 -10.59 -1.73
N ALA A 127 0.45 -9.45 -1.04
CA ALA A 127 -0.56 -8.42 -1.28
C ALA A 127 0.11 -7.10 -1.69
N LEU A 128 -0.48 -6.42 -2.67
CA LEU A 128 -0.09 -5.11 -3.15
C LEU A 128 -1.31 -4.21 -3.19
N GLY A 129 -1.13 -2.94 -2.88
CA GLY A 129 -2.22 -1.99 -3.01
C GLY A 129 -1.81 -0.58 -2.66
N PHE A 130 -2.82 0.23 -2.35
CA PHE A 130 -2.66 1.64 -2.02
C PHE A 130 -3.23 1.95 -0.66
N VAL A 131 -2.61 2.91 0.02
CA VAL A 131 -3.18 3.58 1.18
C VAL A 131 -3.23 5.07 0.89
N LEU A 132 -4.39 5.68 1.13
CA LEU A 132 -4.61 7.11 0.99
C LEU A 132 -4.90 7.74 2.34
N PHE A 133 -4.22 8.85 2.62
CA PHE A 133 -4.44 9.67 3.79
C PHE A 133 -4.83 11.09 3.41
N ALA A 134 -5.82 11.63 4.09
CA ALA A 134 -6.13 13.05 4.05
C ALA A 134 -5.03 13.89 4.75
N PRO A 135 -5.01 15.22 4.55
CA PRO A 135 -4.16 16.10 5.33
C PRO A 135 -4.40 16.03 6.85
N GLY A 136 -3.32 16.16 7.62
CA GLY A 136 -3.32 16.17 9.07
C GLY A 136 -3.85 14.87 9.68
N SER A 137 -3.53 13.74 9.07
CA SER A 137 -3.97 12.42 9.53
C SER A 137 -3.04 11.86 10.59
N VAL A 138 -3.63 11.11 11.52
CA VAL A 138 -2.92 10.24 12.45
C VAL A 138 -3.47 8.85 12.27
N TYR A 139 -2.68 7.97 11.68
CA TYR A 139 -2.99 6.55 11.60
C TYR A 139 -2.51 5.88 12.89
N PRO A 140 -3.41 5.43 13.78
CA PRO A 140 -3.02 4.96 15.10
C PRO A 140 -2.04 3.80 15.07
N THR A 141 -1.34 3.60 16.18
CA THR A 141 -0.38 2.50 16.32
C THR A 141 -1.03 1.14 16.02
N HIS A 142 -0.46 0.40 15.09
CA HIS A 142 -0.89 -0.93 14.70
C HIS A 142 0.32 -1.78 14.29
N LYS A 143 0.09 -3.06 14.04
CA LYS A 143 1.10 -4.03 13.58
C LYS A 143 0.43 -5.15 12.80
N HIS A 144 1.22 -5.89 12.04
CA HIS A 144 0.78 -7.08 11.31
C HIS A 144 1.65 -8.27 11.72
N ASP A 145 1.09 -9.21 12.48
CA ASP A 145 1.81 -10.43 12.88
C ASP A 145 1.94 -11.38 11.67
N GLY A 146 3.09 -12.02 11.51
CA GLY A 146 3.40 -12.90 10.37
C GLY A 146 3.64 -12.18 9.02
N ILE A 147 3.29 -10.89 8.92
CA ILE A 147 3.36 -10.12 7.68
C ILE A 147 4.48 -9.10 7.74
N THR A 148 5.44 -9.21 6.84
CA THR A 148 6.40 -8.14 6.58
C THR A 148 5.80 -7.16 5.59
N GLU A 149 5.81 -5.89 5.94
CA GLU A 149 5.22 -4.82 5.15
C GLU A 149 6.30 -3.83 4.68
N SER A 150 6.12 -3.28 3.49
CA SER A 150 6.75 -2.02 3.14
C SER A 150 5.78 -1.06 2.46
N TYR A 151 6.09 0.23 2.55
CA TYR A 151 5.45 1.30 1.81
C TYR A 151 6.45 1.95 0.87
N ILE A 152 5.99 2.36 -0.30
CA ILE A 152 6.64 3.33 -1.18
C ILE A 152 5.78 4.59 -1.16
N VAL A 153 6.36 5.72 -0.77
CA VAL A 153 5.66 7.01 -0.82
C VAL A 153 5.55 7.42 -2.29
N LEU A 154 4.33 7.49 -2.84
CA LEU A 154 4.12 7.92 -4.22
C LEU A 154 3.96 9.44 -4.32
N SER A 155 3.33 10.05 -3.32
CA SER A 155 3.17 11.49 -3.23
C SER A 155 2.91 11.98 -1.81
N GLY A 156 3.19 13.27 -1.58
CA GLY A 156 3.06 13.90 -0.26
C GLY A 156 4.20 13.53 0.70
N ALA A 157 3.98 13.75 1.99
CA ALA A 157 4.95 13.50 3.04
C ALA A 157 4.30 12.93 4.30
N CYS A 158 4.95 11.95 4.92
CA CYS A 158 4.53 11.38 6.19
C CYS A 158 5.71 11.14 7.12
N SER A 159 5.48 11.14 8.43
CA SER A 159 6.39 10.53 9.40
C SER A 159 5.87 9.16 9.82
N GLN A 160 6.80 8.27 10.17
CA GLN A 160 6.48 7.02 10.83
C GLN A 160 7.17 6.99 12.19
N ASN A 161 6.44 6.69 13.27
CA ASN A 161 6.98 6.59 14.64
C ASN A 161 7.79 7.82 15.10
N ASP A 162 7.57 8.98 14.49
CA ASP A 162 8.31 10.23 14.75
C ASP A 162 9.84 10.11 14.55
N ILE A 163 10.30 9.14 13.74
CA ILE A 163 11.75 8.88 13.51
C ILE A 163 12.33 9.62 12.29
N GLY A 164 11.47 10.08 11.39
CA GLY A 164 11.88 10.72 10.14
C GLY A 164 10.68 11.18 9.32
N VAL A 165 10.94 12.04 8.35
CA VAL A 165 9.97 12.48 7.35
C VAL A 165 10.31 11.81 6.02
N PHE A 166 9.36 11.04 5.51
CA PHE A 166 9.46 10.31 4.25
C PHE A 166 8.66 11.05 3.17
N ARG A 167 9.25 11.17 1.98
CA ARG A 167 8.67 11.84 0.79
C ARG A 167 8.88 10.95 -0.44
N SER A 168 8.17 11.21 -1.53
CA SER A 168 8.35 10.46 -2.77
C SER A 168 9.82 10.53 -3.28
N PRO A 169 10.46 9.41 -3.68
CA PRO A 169 10.05 8.01 -3.63
C PRO A 169 10.73 7.24 -2.46
N SER A 170 10.38 7.54 -1.21
CA SER A 170 10.96 6.85 -0.05
C SER A 170 10.33 5.47 0.15
N MET A 171 11.15 4.48 0.50
CA MET A 171 10.69 3.19 0.99
C MET A 171 10.72 3.15 2.52
N ILE A 172 9.63 2.69 3.13
CA ILE A 172 9.48 2.48 4.57
C ILE A 172 9.30 0.99 4.79
N PHE A 173 10.10 0.38 5.69
CA PHE A 173 10.09 -1.06 5.95
C PHE A 173 9.61 -1.37 7.36
N ASN A 174 8.62 -2.24 7.47
CA ASN A 174 8.07 -2.75 8.71
C ASN A 174 8.28 -4.27 8.77
N ALA A 175 9.16 -4.72 9.66
CA ALA A 175 9.31 -6.15 9.92
C ALA A 175 8.00 -6.75 10.47
N ALA A 176 7.82 -8.06 10.31
CA ALA A 176 6.66 -8.75 10.86
C ALA A 176 6.50 -8.49 12.37
N GLY A 177 5.28 -8.12 12.77
CA GLY A 177 4.92 -7.77 14.15
C GLY A 177 5.42 -6.40 14.63
N ALA A 178 6.16 -5.64 13.80
CA ALA A 178 6.65 -4.32 14.19
C ALA A 178 5.50 -3.31 14.26
N THR A 179 5.40 -2.63 15.41
CA THR A 179 4.39 -1.57 15.59
C THR A 179 4.80 -0.30 14.86
N HIS A 180 3.84 0.34 14.21
CA HIS A 180 4.08 1.63 13.59
C HIS A 180 2.86 2.55 13.65
N THR A 181 3.13 3.85 13.62
CA THR A 181 2.16 4.95 13.62
C THR A 181 2.54 5.89 12.49
N ILE A 182 1.60 6.25 11.63
CA ILE A 182 1.84 7.19 10.51
C ILE A 182 1.18 8.53 10.82
N ARG A 183 1.89 9.62 10.55
CA ARG A 183 1.36 10.99 10.58
C ARG A 183 1.61 11.66 9.25
N THR A 184 0.63 12.40 8.74
CA THR A 184 0.75 13.06 7.43
C THR A 184 0.87 14.57 7.55
N SER A 185 1.39 15.19 6.49
CA SER A 185 1.40 16.65 6.33
C SER A 185 0.04 17.27 6.63
N SER A 186 0.02 18.44 7.27
CA SER A 186 -1.23 19.16 7.59
C SER A 186 -1.93 19.74 6.36
N THR A 187 -1.24 19.88 5.22
CA THR A 187 -1.74 20.61 4.04
C THR A 187 -1.99 19.73 2.82
N GLU A 188 -1.29 18.60 2.68
CA GLU A 188 -1.34 17.77 1.47
C GLU A 188 -1.68 16.31 1.80
N PRO A 189 -2.46 15.61 0.95
CA PRO A 189 -2.71 14.19 1.12
C PRO A 189 -1.44 13.37 0.85
N VAL A 190 -1.45 12.12 1.31
CA VAL A 190 -0.36 11.16 1.10
C VAL A 190 -0.92 9.91 0.44
N LEU A 191 -0.31 9.52 -0.68
CA LEU A 191 -0.57 8.24 -1.33
C LEU A 191 0.63 7.34 -1.15
N LEU A 192 0.41 6.18 -0.56
CA LEU A 192 1.40 5.12 -0.39
C LEU A 192 1.02 3.93 -1.27
N ALA A 193 2.00 3.30 -1.90
CA ALA A 193 1.88 1.94 -2.41
C ALA A 193 2.43 0.99 -1.35
N TYR A 194 1.66 -0.03 -0.96
CA TYR A 194 2.11 -1.01 0.03
C TYR A 194 2.44 -2.35 -0.62
N ALA A 195 3.35 -3.12 0.00
CA ALA A 195 3.50 -4.54 -0.27
C ALA A 195 3.60 -5.34 1.03
N TRP A 196 2.84 -6.42 1.10
CA TRP A 196 2.84 -7.38 2.20
C TRP A 196 3.36 -8.72 1.72
N THR A 197 4.37 -9.25 2.40
CA THR A 197 4.87 -10.60 2.19
C THR A 197 4.70 -11.42 3.46
N ALA A 198 4.01 -12.55 3.34
CA ALA A 198 3.82 -13.51 4.42
C ALA A 198 3.77 -14.95 3.89
N GLU A 199 3.53 -15.91 4.78
CA GLU A 199 3.06 -17.24 4.41
C GLU A 199 1.57 -17.19 4.04
N PRO A 200 1.06 -18.07 3.16
CA PRO A 200 -0.32 -18.05 2.69
C PRO A 200 -1.38 -18.02 3.80
N GLN A 201 -1.17 -18.83 4.84
CA GLN A 201 -2.06 -18.92 5.99
C GLN A 201 -2.15 -17.61 6.80
N ASP A 202 -1.04 -16.88 6.92
CA ASP A 202 -0.99 -15.62 7.68
C ASP A 202 -1.67 -14.51 6.89
N LEU A 203 -1.48 -14.47 5.56
CA LEU A 203 -2.11 -13.47 4.71
C LEU A 203 -3.62 -13.69 4.60
N ALA A 204 -4.06 -14.95 4.44
CA ALA A 204 -5.48 -15.31 4.35
C ALA A 204 -6.25 -15.06 5.66
N ALA A 205 -5.62 -15.31 6.81
CA ALA A 205 -6.24 -15.10 8.12
C ALA A 205 -6.12 -13.66 8.64
N HIS A 206 -5.44 -12.77 7.92
CA HIS A 206 -5.09 -11.47 8.46
C HIS A 206 -6.31 -10.59 8.73
N LYS A 207 -6.33 -9.99 9.92
CA LYS A 207 -7.27 -8.92 10.29
C LYS A 207 -6.49 -7.72 10.80
N MET A 208 -6.81 -6.53 10.30
CA MET A 208 -6.18 -5.32 10.80
C MET A 208 -6.73 -4.98 12.18
N THR A 209 -5.81 -4.72 13.12
CA THR A 209 -6.17 -4.37 14.50
C THR A 209 -5.31 -3.24 15.03
N PHE A 210 -5.91 -2.32 15.78
CA PHE A 210 -5.16 -1.27 16.47
C PHE A 210 -4.52 -1.83 17.75
N THR A 211 -3.28 -1.40 18.01
CA THR A 211 -2.59 -1.73 19.26
C THR A 211 -2.99 -0.74 20.35
N ARG A 212 -3.65 -1.22 21.41
CA ARG A 212 -3.94 -0.39 22.59
C ARG A 212 -2.64 -0.07 23.32
N LYS A 213 -2.32 1.22 23.51
CA LYS A 213 -1.28 1.61 24.47
C LYS A 213 -1.72 1.15 25.86
N ARG A 214 -0.92 0.31 26.54
CA ARG A 214 -1.09 0.08 27.98
C ARG A 214 -1.02 1.44 28.67
N LYS A 215 -2.04 1.81 29.45
CA LYS A 215 -1.94 2.94 30.38
C LYS A 215 -0.74 2.63 31.28
N LYS A 216 0.27 3.50 31.29
CA LYS A 216 1.23 3.50 32.38
C LYS A 216 0.43 3.88 33.63
N VAL A 217 0.34 2.96 34.58
CA VAL A 217 -0.14 3.21 35.94
C VAL A 217 0.95 4.00 36.65
#